data_AF-A0A284VNA1-F1
#
_entry.id   AF-A0A284VNA1-F1
#
_cell.length_a   1.000
_cell.length_b   1.000
_cell.length_c   1.000
_cell.angle_alpha   90.00
_cell.angle_beta   90.00
_cell.angle_gamma   90.00
#
_symmetry.space_group_name_H-M   'P 1'
#
loop_
_entity.id
_entity.type
_entity.pdbx_description
1 polymer ?
#
loop_
_entity_poly.entity_id
_entity_poly.type
_entity_poly.pdbx_seq_one_letter_code
_entity_poly.pdbx_strand_id
1 'polypeptide(L)'
;MVIGINDGAEVLKQIYDKYDQIKLGEEVYEIVEKGIAVRNQEFGITDKIYSYEFATPWLALNQENYMRYYGMSGMEERKEFLRKTLIANLLSMSKSLDYQVPGTIKCDVDVKIRKSRLKDVNVMSFTGGFCANFLIPDYLGVGKSVSRGFGAVIRSEVRNPAK
;
A
#
# COMPACT_ATOMS: atom_id res chain seq x y z
N MET A 1 11.86 -4.69 7.63
CA MET A 1 10.97 -3.70 8.28
C MET A 1 9.65 -4.37 8.62
N VAL A 2 9.12 -4.12 9.81
CA VAL A 2 7.83 -4.64 10.28
C VAL A 2 7.02 -3.45 10.79
N ILE A 3 5.72 -3.41 10.50
CA ILE A 3 4.83 -2.32 10.91
C ILE A 3 3.70 -2.90 11.74
N GLY A 4 3.44 -2.26 12.89
CA GLY A 4 2.33 -2.56 13.78
C GLY A 4 1.40 -1.34 13.82
N ILE A 5 0.10 -1.58 13.72
CA ILE A 5 -0.94 -0.54 13.79
C ILE A 5 -1.80 -0.83 15.00
N ASN A 6 -2.19 0.22 15.75
CA ASN A 6 -2.95 0.11 16.99
C ASN A 6 -2.31 -0.92 17.95
N ASP A 7 -3.06 -1.93 18.37
CA ASP A 7 -2.57 -2.99 19.26
C ASP A 7 -1.36 -3.75 18.70
N GLY A 8 -1.22 -3.80 17.37
CA GLY A 8 -0.06 -4.38 16.72
C GLY A 8 1.24 -3.63 17.05
N ALA A 9 1.19 -2.32 17.32
CA ALA A 9 2.36 -1.57 17.75
C ALA A 9 2.85 -2.01 19.14
N GLU A 10 1.92 -2.35 20.04
CA GLU A 10 2.24 -2.85 21.37
C GLU A 10 2.86 -4.27 21.30
N VAL A 11 2.31 -5.12 20.44
CA VAL A 11 2.91 -6.45 20.15
C VAL A 11 4.34 -6.30 19.65
N LEU A 12 4.62 -5.35 18.74
CA LEU A 12 5.98 -5.14 18.23
C LEU A 12 6.97 -4.70 19.32
N LYS A 13 6.55 -3.85 20.26
CA LYS A 13 7.40 -3.47 21.41
C LYS A 13 7.75 -4.69 22.26
N GLN A 14 6.77 -5.57 22.52
CA GLN A 14 6.97 -6.75 23.36
C GLN A 14 7.93 -7.77 22.75
N ILE A 15 8.07 -7.81 21.42
CA ILE A 15 8.98 -8.75 20.73
C ILE A 15 10.33 -8.14 20.35
N TYR A 16 10.48 -6.83 20.50
CA TYR A 16 11.65 -6.07 20.05
C TYR A 16 12.98 -6.66 20.60
N ASP A 17 13.03 -6.98 21.89
CA ASP A 17 14.21 -7.54 22.55
C ASP A 17 14.18 -9.06 22.71
N LYS A 18 13.22 -9.76 22.09
CA LYS A 18 13.06 -11.21 22.24
C LYS A 18 13.86 -12.04 21.23
N TYR A 19 14.37 -11.39 20.18
CA TYR A 19 15.03 -12.07 19.07
C TYR A 19 16.33 -11.35 18.74
N ASP A 20 17.39 -12.15 18.62
CA ASP A 20 18.72 -11.72 18.16
C ASP A 20 19.11 -12.40 16.84
N GLN A 21 18.24 -13.28 16.33
CA GLN A 21 18.43 -13.98 15.06
C GLN A 21 17.10 -14.08 14.29
N ILE A 22 17.20 -14.11 12.97
CA ILE A 22 16.08 -14.35 12.05
C ILE A 22 16.42 -15.58 11.20
N LYS A 23 15.52 -16.57 11.17
CA LYS A 23 15.63 -17.71 10.27
C LYS A 23 14.79 -17.48 9.01
N LEU A 24 15.43 -17.52 7.84
CA LEU A 24 14.77 -17.40 6.53
C LEU A 24 15.09 -18.63 5.68
N GLY A 25 14.13 -19.55 5.58
CA GLY A 25 14.37 -20.85 4.95
C GLY A 25 15.31 -21.68 5.81
N GLU A 26 16.41 -22.14 5.22
CA GLU A 26 17.46 -22.90 5.92
C GLU A 26 18.51 -21.99 6.57
N GLU A 27 18.58 -20.73 6.13
CA GLU A 27 19.59 -19.76 6.57
C GLU A 27 19.20 -19.07 7.89
N VAL A 28 20.19 -18.81 8.74
CA VAL A 28 20.06 -18.07 9.99
C VAL A 28 20.90 -16.81 9.94
N TYR A 29 20.27 -15.66 10.21
CA TYR A 29 20.88 -14.33 10.18
C TYR A 29 20.93 -13.75 11.58
N GLU A 30 22.08 -13.25 11.99
CA GLU A 30 22.24 -12.49 13.24
C GLU A 30 21.73 -11.05 13.08
N ILE A 31 21.04 -10.55 14.10
CA ILE A 31 20.53 -9.17 14.13
C ILE A 31 21.58 -8.29 14.79
N VAL A 32 22.34 -7.55 13.96
CA VAL A 32 23.42 -6.66 14.43
C VAL A 32 22.88 -5.38 15.07
N GLU A 33 21.80 -4.82 14.52
CA GLU A 33 21.19 -3.59 15.01
C GLU A 33 19.67 -3.66 14.92
N LYS A 34 18.99 -3.10 15.92
CA LYS A 34 17.54 -2.96 16.00
C LYS A 34 17.19 -1.50 16.24
N GLY A 35 16.11 -1.05 15.63
CA GLY A 35 15.52 0.27 15.88
C GLY A 35 14.00 0.17 15.92
N ILE A 36 13.38 0.91 16.84
CA ILE A 36 11.92 1.02 16.95
C ILE A 36 11.50 2.50 16.94
N ALA A 37 10.45 2.80 16.19
CA ALA A 37 9.83 4.11 16.18
C ALA A 37 8.33 3.95 16.38
N VAL A 38 7.77 4.69 17.33
CA VAL A 38 6.33 4.72 17.60
C VAL A 38 5.85 6.14 17.35
N ARG A 39 4.81 6.28 16.52
CA ARG A 39 4.27 7.58 16.11
C ARG A 39 2.76 7.51 16.05
N ASN A 40 2.10 8.56 16.48
CA ASN A 40 0.70 8.82 16.14
C ASN A 40 0.69 9.65 14.86
N GLN A 41 -0.04 9.18 13.85
CA GLN A 41 -0.13 9.85 12.56
C GLN A 41 -1.59 9.96 12.15
N GLU A 42 -1.93 11.06 11.48
CA GLU A 42 -3.26 11.27 10.95
C GLU A 42 -3.56 10.26 9.84
N PHE A 43 -4.79 9.75 9.85
CA PHE A 43 -5.31 8.84 8.86
C PHE A 43 -6.76 9.21 8.57
N GLY A 44 -7.13 9.31 7.30
CA GLY A 44 -8.52 9.58 6.92
C GLY A 44 -8.67 10.58 5.78
N ILE A 45 -9.93 10.99 5.55
CA ILE A 45 -10.26 11.91 4.46
C ILE A 45 -9.80 13.32 4.78
N THR A 46 -9.49 14.11 3.76
CA THR A 46 -9.06 15.51 3.90
C THR A 46 -9.62 16.37 2.77
N ASP A 47 -9.60 17.69 2.96
CA ASP A 47 -9.95 18.67 1.93
C ASP A 47 -8.82 18.91 0.91
N LYS A 48 -7.59 18.48 1.24
CA LYS A 48 -6.41 18.63 0.38
C LYS A 48 -6.15 17.34 -0.41
N ILE A 49 -5.53 17.45 -1.58
CA ILE A 49 -5.04 16.28 -2.31
C ILE A 49 -3.56 16.08 -1.99
N TYR A 50 -3.19 14.85 -1.66
CA TYR A 50 -1.81 14.43 -1.43
C TYR A 50 -1.38 13.42 -2.49
N SER A 51 -0.10 13.44 -2.82
CA SER A 51 0.52 12.51 -3.76
C SER A 51 1.29 11.43 -3.03
N TYR A 52 1.23 10.23 -3.57
CA TYR A 52 1.82 9.02 -3.02
C TYR A 52 2.53 8.24 -4.12
N GLU A 53 3.63 7.60 -3.76
CA GLU A 53 4.31 6.60 -4.59
C GLU A 53 4.18 5.22 -3.94
N PHE A 54 4.01 4.19 -4.77
CA PHE A 54 4.07 2.80 -4.33
C PHE A 54 5.53 2.40 -4.11
N ALA A 55 5.95 2.38 -2.85
CA ALA A 55 7.26 1.89 -2.43
C ALA A 55 7.45 0.39 -2.73
N THR A 56 6.36 -0.37 -2.77
CA THR A 56 6.36 -1.76 -3.25
C THR A 56 5.21 -2.00 -4.23
N PRO A 57 5.32 -2.98 -5.15
CA PRO A 57 4.31 -3.18 -6.18
C PRO A 57 2.89 -3.32 -5.62
N TRP A 58 1.94 -2.60 -6.21
CA TRP A 58 0.55 -2.62 -5.81
C TRP A 58 -0.18 -3.78 -6.49
N LEU A 59 -0.73 -4.69 -5.67
CA LEU A 59 -1.61 -5.76 -6.14
C LEU A 59 -3.06 -5.28 -6.11
N ALA A 60 -3.44 -4.57 -7.17
CA ALA A 60 -4.77 -3.95 -7.26
C ALA A 60 -5.90 -4.96 -7.53
N LEU A 61 -5.62 -6.03 -8.29
CA LEU A 61 -6.66 -6.84 -8.93
C LEU A 61 -6.86 -8.20 -8.25
N ASN A 62 -8.12 -8.62 -8.11
CA ASN A 62 -8.47 -10.03 -7.88
C ASN A 62 -8.49 -10.79 -9.22
N GLN A 63 -8.71 -12.12 -9.19
CA GLN A 63 -8.73 -12.93 -10.42
C GLN A 63 -9.82 -12.47 -11.41
N GLU A 64 -11.00 -12.11 -10.92
CA GLU A 64 -12.10 -11.61 -11.75
C GLU A 64 -11.75 -10.25 -12.41
N ASN A 65 -11.30 -9.29 -11.62
CA ASN A 65 -10.88 -7.96 -12.05
C ASN A 65 -9.66 -8.00 -12.96
N TYR A 66 -8.79 -9.00 -12.80
CA TYR A 66 -7.68 -9.24 -13.72
C TYR A 66 -8.20 -9.55 -15.13
N MET A 67 -9.16 -10.48 -15.25
CA MET A 67 -9.75 -10.82 -16.55
C MET A 67 -10.44 -9.62 -17.18
N ARG A 68 -11.19 -8.84 -16.39
CA ARG A 68 -11.84 -7.61 -16.84
C ARG A 68 -10.82 -6.58 -17.34
N TYR A 69 -9.79 -6.30 -16.55
CA TYR A 69 -8.74 -5.33 -16.89
C TYR A 69 -7.98 -5.73 -18.16
N TYR A 70 -7.68 -7.02 -18.33
CA TYR A 70 -6.99 -7.53 -19.52
C TYR A 70 -7.84 -7.39 -20.79
N GLY A 71 -9.15 -7.59 -20.67
CA GLY A 71 -10.11 -7.44 -21.78
C GLY A 71 -10.34 -5.99 -22.24
N MET A 72 -10.00 -4.99 -21.42
CA MET A 72 -10.09 -3.57 -21.79
C MET A 72 -9.01 -3.21 -22.80
N SER A 73 -9.37 -2.52 -23.87
CA SER A 73 -8.44 -2.07 -24.91
C SER A 73 -8.07 -0.59 -24.77
N GLY A 74 -8.90 0.22 -24.09
CA GLY A 74 -8.68 1.65 -23.88
C GLY A 74 -7.78 1.96 -22.68
N MET A 75 -6.81 2.86 -22.86
CA MET A 75 -5.97 3.36 -21.78
C MET A 75 -6.80 4.11 -20.72
N GLU A 76 -7.71 4.98 -21.16
CA GLU A 76 -8.60 5.74 -20.26
C GLU A 76 -9.55 4.83 -19.48
N GLU A 77 -10.10 3.79 -20.13
CA GLU A 77 -10.96 2.80 -19.48
C GLU A 77 -10.21 2.05 -18.37
N ARG A 78 -8.98 1.61 -18.65
CA ARG A 78 -8.10 0.97 -17.66
C ARG A 78 -7.77 1.90 -16.51
N LYS A 79 -7.50 3.18 -16.80
CA LYS A 79 -7.20 4.20 -15.79
C LYS A 79 -8.41 4.43 -14.87
N GLU A 80 -9.60 4.58 -15.42
CA GLU A 80 -10.84 4.71 -14.64
C GLU A 80 -11.11 3.45 -13.78
N PHE A 81 -10.87 2.26 -14.32
CA PHE A 81 -11.02 1.02 -13.57
C PHE A 81 -10.06 0.94 -12.37
N LEU A 82 -8.80 1.34 -12.56
CA LEU A 82 -7.82 1.39 -11.49
C LEU A 82 -8.16 2.48 -10.45
N ARG A 83 -8.71 3.62 -10.88
CA ARG A 83 -9.22 4.67 -9.98
C ARG A 83 -10.31 4.13 -9.05
N LYS A 84 -11.32 3.46 -9.60
CA LYS A 84 -12.38 2.80 -8.80
C LYS A 84 -11.82 1.73 -7.86
N THR A 85 -10.85 0.97 -8.34
CA THR A 85 -10.18 -0.08 -7.54
C THR A 85 -9.40 0.53 -6.37
N LEU A 86 -8.70 1.65 -6.59
CA LEU A 86 -8.00 2.38 -5.53
C LEU A 86 -8.98 2.89 -4.47
N ILE A 87 -10.09 3.52 -4.87
CA ILE A 87 -11.14 3.96 -3.93
C ILE A 87 -11.63 2.78 -3.07
N ALA A 88 -11.96 1.65 -3.70
CA ALA A 88 -12.40 0.45 -2.98
C ALA A 88 -11.34 -0.07 -2.00
N ASN A 89 -10.06 -0.05 -2.38
CA ASN A 89 -8.97 -0.45 -1.50
C ASN A 89 -8.79 0.51 -0.31
N LEU A 90 -8.92 1.83 -0.52
CA LEU A 90 -8.85 2.81 0.57
C LEU A 90 -10.03 2.67 1.54
N LEU A 91 -11.24 2.40 1.03
CA LEU A 91 -12.41 2.08 1.85
C LEU A 91 -12.20 0.78 2.65
N SER A 92 -11.63 -0.26 2.03
CA SER A 92 -11.32 -1.51 2.71
C SER A 92 -10.28 -1.33 3.82
N MET A 93 -9.23 -0.55 3.56
CA MET A 93 -8.22 -0.19 4.56
C MET A 93 -8.86 0.58 5.71
N SER A 94 -9.69 1.57 5.41
CA SER A 94 -10.41 2.37 6.41
C SER A 94 -11.25 1.49 7.33
N LYS A 95 -12.02 0.56 6.75
CA LYS A 95 -12.81 -0.40 7.53
C LYS A 95 -11.95 -1.28 8.44
N SER A 96 -10.77 -1.70 7.98
CA SER A 96 -9.87 -2.53 8.81
C SER A 96 -9.21 -1.78 9.96
N LEU A 97 -9.24 -0.44 9.91
CA LEU A 97 -8.71 0.45 10.94
C LEU A 97 -9.83 1.13 11.74
N ASP A 98 -11.05 0.57 11.67
CA ASP A 98 -12.26 1.08 12.33
C ASP A 98 -12.55 2.56 12.03
N TYR A 99 -12.17 3.02 10.83
CA TYR A 99 -12.41 4.37 10.34
C TYR A 99 -13.57 4.38 9.34
N GLN A 100 -14.65 5.10 9.67
CA GLN A 100 -15.74 5.37 8.74
C GLN A 100 -15.42 6.62 7.91
N VAL A 101 -15.28 6.45 6.59
CA VAL A 101 -15.01 7.57 5.69
C VAL A 101 -16.25 8.48 5.59
N PRO A 102 -16.19 9.76 6.01
CA PRO A 102 -17.37 10.61 6.12
C PRO A 102 -17.76 11.32 4.81
N GLY A 103 -17.06 11.05 3.71
CA GLY A 103 -17.28 11.76 2.44
C GLY A 103 -16.71 11.02 1.23
N THR A 104 -16.69 11.71 0.09
CA THR A 104 -16.24 11.12 -1.18
C THR A 104 -14.72 11.16 -1.31
N ILE A 105 -14.12 10.00 -1.54
CA ILE A 105 -12.71 9.88 -1.92
C ILE A 105 -12.57 10.30 -3.39
N LYS A 106 -11.76 11.33 -3.62
CA LYS A 106 -11.27 11.78 -4.92
C LYS A 106 -9.84 11.26 -5.09
N CYS A 107 -9.58 10.55 -6.17
CA CYS A 107 -8.22 10.11 -6.49
C CYS A 107 -7.96 10.08 -8.00
N ASP A 108 -6.69 10.13 -8.36
CA ASP A 108 -6.21 9.75 -9.68
C ASP A 108 -4.98 8.84 -9.54
N VAL A 109 -4.76 7.99 -10.54
CA VAL A 109 -3.71 6.97 -10.52
C VAL A 109 -2.82 7.10 -11.75
N ASP A 110 -1.50 7.10 -11.55
CA ASP A 110 -0.50 7.08 -12.62
C ASP A 110 0.47 5.93 -12.37
N VAL A 111 0.20 4.79 -13.01
CA VAL A 111 0.92 3.55 -12.77
C VAL A 111 1.24 2.83 -14.06
N LYS A 112 2.34 2.08 -14.01
CA LYS A 112 2.78 1.16 -15.05
C LYS A 112 2.57 -0.27 -14.58
N ILE A 113 2.20 -1.14 -15.53
CA ILE A 113 2.05 -2.57 -15.27
C ILE A 113 3.44 -3.17 -15.05
N ARG A 114 3.61 -3.88 -13.94
CA ARG A 114 4.74 -4.76 -13.68
C ARG A 114 4.24 -6.20 -13.60
N LYS A 115 4.62 -6.99 -14.61
CA LYS A 115 4.36 -8.44 -14.60
C LYS A 115 5.41 -9.11 -13.70
N SER A 116 4.95 -9.89 -12.73
CA SER A 116 5.84 -10.66 -11.84
C SER A 116 5.32 -12.08 -11.68
N ARG A 117 6.23 -13.04 -11.50
CA ARG A 117 5.88 -14.44 -11.18
C ARG A 117 6.04 -14.62 -9.68
N LEU A 118 4.97 -15.04 -9.00
CA LEU A 118 5.00 -15.34 -7.57
C LEU A 118 4.60 -16.80 -7.38
N LYS A 119 5.58 -17.65 -7.00
CA LYS A 119 5.38 -19.09 -6.73
C LYS A 119 4.46 -19.77 -7.75
N ASP A 120 4.84 -19.67 -9.03
CA ASP A 120 4.13 -20.24 -10.19
C ASP A 120 2.82 -19.59 -10.64
N VAL A 121 2.37 -18.51 -9.99
CA VAL A 121 1.25 -17.69 -10.46
C VAL A 121 1.76 -16.41 -11.10
N ASN A 122 1.29 -16.11 -12.31
CA ASN A 122 1.49 -14.79 -12.92
C ASN A 122 0.66 -13.76 -12.15
N VAL A 123 1.35 -12.87 -11.44
CA VAL A 123 0.71 -11.79 -10.69
C VAL A 123 0.98 -10.48 -11.41
N MET A 124 -0.11 -9.85 -11.87
CA MET A 124 -0.08 -8.48 -12.37
C MET A 124 -0.05 -7.52 -11.18
N SER A 125 1.00 -6.72 -11.15
CA SER A 125 1.20 -5.67 -10.16
C SER A 125 1.37 -4.33 -10.85
N PHE A 126 1.27 -3.26 -10.08
CA PHE A 126 1.39 -1.89 -10.59
C PHE A 126 2.50 -1.16 -9.80
N THR A 127 3.26 -0.33 -10.49
CA THR A 127 4.29 0.56 -9.91
C THR A 127 4.08 1.97 -10.40
N GLY A 128 4.45 2.97 -9.62
CA GLY A 128 4.15 4.38 -9.87
C GLY A 128 3.40 4.96 -8.67
N GLY A 129 2.51 5.91 -8.90
CA GLY A 129 1.88 6.67 -7.84
C GLY A 129 0.40 6.92 -8.03
N PHE A 130 -0.16 7.64 -7.07
CA PHE A 130 -1.52 8.15 -7.12
C PHE A 130 -1.60 9.45 -6.31
N CYS A 131 -2.64 10.23 -6.59
CA CYS A 131 -3.03 11.32 -5.71
C CYS A 131 -4.41 11.03 -5.14
N ALA A 132 -4.63 11.41 -3.88
CA ALA A 132 -5.93 11.25 -3.23
C ALA A 132 -6.17 12.33 -2.18
N ASN A 133 -7.44 12.66 -1.94
CA ASN A 133 -7.83 13.47 -0.78
C ASN A 133 -7.91 12.62 0.51
N PHE A 134 -6.86 11.85 0.76
CA PHE A 134 -6.81 10.88 1.85
C PHE A 134 -5.40 10.86 2.46
N LEU A 135 -5.31 10.96 3.77
CA LEU A 135 -4.07 10.83 4.54
C LEU A 135 -3.80 9.36 4.85
N ILE A 136 -2.66 8.89 4.37
CA ILE A 136 -2.13 7.55 4.62
C ILE A 136 -0.73 7.72 5.23
N PRO A 137 -0.50 7.23 6.46
CA PRO A 137 0.83 7.14 7.04
C PRO A 137 1.80 6.35 6.15
N ASP A 138 3.05 6.77 6.13
CA ASP A 138 4.06 6.13 5.30
C ASP A 138 4.21 4.63 5.63
N TYR A 139 4.46 3.88 4.57
CA TYR A 139 4.64 2.42 4.51
C TYR A 139 3.42 1.56 4.81
N LEU A 140 2.24 2.15 5.05
CA LEU A 140 1.01 1.35 5.08
C LEU A 140 0.71 0.75 3.71
N GLY A 141 0.19 -0.48 3.72
CA GLY A 141 -0.12 -1.23 2.51
C GLY A 141 -1.56 -0.98 2.03
N VAL A 142 -1.71 -0.74 0.73
CA VAL A 142 -3.00 -0.62 0.04
C VAL A 142 -3.18 -1.77 -0.96
N GLY A 143 -4.39 -2.35 -1.02
CA GLY A 143 -4.72 -3.42 -1.95
C GLY A 143 -4.54 -4.83 -1.36
N LYS A 144 -4.06 -5.77 -2.17
CA LYS A 144 -3.95 -7.18 -1.77
C LYS A 144 -2.59 -7.54 -1.20
N SER A 145 -2.60 -8.52 -0.30
CA SER A 145 -1.40 -9.10 0.30
C SER A 145 -0.51 -8.07 1.01
N VAL A 146 -1.12 -7.06 1.63
CA VAL A 146 -0.45 -5.98 2.36
C VAL A 146 0.42 -6.51 3.51
N SER A 147 -0.02 -7.57 4.21
CA SER A 147 0.75 -8.23 5.26
C SER A 147 2.03 -8.92 4.75
N ARG A 148 2.15 -9.10 3.42
CA ARG A 148 3.34 -9.65 2.75
C ARG A 148 4.21 -8.54 2.14
N GLY A 149 3.92 -7.29 2.44
CA GLY A 149 4.69 -6.12 2.01
C GLY A 149 4.32 -5.57 0.63
N PHE A 150 3.17 -5.95 0.05
CA PHE A 150 2.71 -5.37 -1.23
C PHE A 150 1.91 -4.08 -1.02
N GLY A 151 2.00 -3.17 -2.00
CA GLY A 151 1.26 -1.91 -2.04
C GLY A 151 1.60 -0.94 -0.93
N ALA A 152 2.79 -1.03 -0.33
CA ALA A 152 3.27 -0.05 0.64
C ALA A 152 3.39 1.31 -0.06
N VAL A 153 2.85 2.36 0.56
CA VAL A 153 2.86 3.72 -0.01
C VAL A 153 3.76 4.65 0.79
N ILE A 154 4.36 5.62 0.13
CA ILE A 154 5.06 6.74 0.80
C ILE A 154 4.52 8.04 0.24
N ARG A 155 4.39 9.05 1.08
CA ARG A 155 4.02 10.39 0.63
C ARG A 155 5.12 10.93 -0.27
N SER A 156 4.72 11.37 -1.46
CA SER A 156 5.61 12.00 -2.41
C SER A 156 5.47 13.51 -2.28
N GLU A 157 6.59 14.20 -2.06
CA GLU A 157 6.65 15.63 -2.33
C GLU A 157 6.61 15.81 -3.84
N VAL A 158 5.43 16.02 -4.41
CA VAL A 158 5.39 16.60 -5.75
C VAL A 158 6.04 17.97 -5.62
N ARG A 159 7.29 18.08 -6.12
CA ARG A 159 7.82 19.36 -6.59
C ARG A 159 6.76 19.91 -7.53
N ASN A 160 6.09 20.96 -7.09
CA ASN A 160 5.26 21.79 -7.95
C ASN A 160 6.07 22.01 -9.24
N PRO A 161 5.63 21.58 -10.44
CA PRO A 161 6.27 22.06 -11.64
C PRO A 161 6.19 23.57 -11.55
N ALA A 162 7.35 24.22 -11.61
CA ALA A 162 7.49 25.65 -11.39
C ALA A 162 6.44 26.43 -12.20
N LYS A 163 6.03 27.56 -11.61
CA LYS A 163 5.28 28.66 -12.25
C LYS A 163 5.53 28.80 -13.75
#